data_AF-A0A7J9D6H8-F1
#
_entry.id   AF-A0A7J9D6H8-F1
#
_cell.length_a   1.000
_cell.length_b   1.000
_cell.length_c   1.000
_cell.angle_alpha   90.00
_cell.angle_beta   90.00
_cell.angle_gamma   90.00
#
_symmetry.space_group_name_H-M   'P 1'
#
loop_
_entity.id
_entity.type
_entity.pdbx_description
1 polymer ?
#
loop_
_entity_poly.entity_id
_entity_poly.type
_entity_poly.pdbx_seq_one_letter_code
_entity_poly.pdbx_strand_id
1 'polypeptide(L)'
;WYVAWTHFILIWAIYSSFFTPLEFGFFRGLPENLFLLDIAGQLAFLFDIVVHFFLAYRHTHSHHLVYDRRLIALRYLKSRFIVDFLGCLPWDAIYKVCGRKEPIRYMLWIRLSRALRVTEFFEKLEKDIRINYLFIRIVKLIVVEYYCTHAAGCIFYYLATTVPPSKEGYTWIGSLQMGEYRYSNFREIDLWKRYILSLYFSVVTMVTVGYGDIHAVNVREMIFVMIYVSFDMILGAYLLGNMAALIVKGSKTERFRDKMADLIKYMNRNNLDKQISKEIKGHLRLQYDCSYTEATALQDIPASIRTKVILSSFIIFPIL
;
A
#
# COMPACT_ATOMS: atom_id res chain seq x y z
N TRP A 1 -10.16 16.05 18.08
CA TRP A 1 -10.28 14.69 18.63
C TRP A 1 -10.47 13.64 17.51
N TYR A 2 -11.45 13.77 16.61
CA TYR A 2 -11.73 12.75 15.59
C TYR A 2 -10.55 12.46 14.66
N VAL A 3 -9.81 13.49 14.24
CA VAL A 3 -8.59 13.30 13.45
C VAL A 3 -7.56 12.43 14.20
N ALA A 4 -7.33 12.69 15.50
CA ALA A 4 -6.44 11.86 16.31
C ALA A 4 -6.95 10.40 16.41
N TRP A 5 -8.26 10.22 16.59
CA TRP A 5 -8.91 8.90 16.57
C TRP A 5 -8.69 8.16 15.25
N THR A 6 -8.82 8.84 14.10
CA THR A 6 -8.58 8.21 12.80
C THR A 6 -7.13 7.76 12.60
N HIS A 7 -6.15 8.51 13.13
CA HIS A 7 -4.74 8.09 13.09
C HIS A 7 -4.49 6.91 14.03
N PHE A 8 -5.09 6.92 15.22
CA PHE A 8 -5.02 5.80 16.16
C PHE A 8 -5.57 4.51 15.54
N ILE A 9 -6.75 4.56 14.92
CA ILE A 9 -7.36 3.42 14.22
C ILE A 9 -6.53 3.00 13.01
N LEU A 10 -5.93 3.93 12.27
CA LEU A 10 -5.03 3.61 11.16
C LEU A 10 -3.81 2.79 11.64
N ILE A 11 -3.17 3.20 12.75
CA ILE A 11 -2.03 2.47 13.32
C ILE A 11 -2.46 1.05 13.71
N TRP A 12 -3.61 0.92 14.38
CA TRP A 12 -4.18 -0.39 14.72
C TRP A 12 -4.53 -1.22 13.49
N ALA A 13 -5.01 -0.60 12.41
CA ALA A 13 -5.33 -1.27 11.17
C ALA A 13 -4.07 -1.79 10.47
N ILE A 14 -2.98 -1.02 10.46
CA ILE A 14 -1.69 -1.44 9.93
C ILE A 14 -1.17 -2.65 10.71
N TYR A 15 -1.12 -2.55 12.05
CA TYR A 15 -0.69 -3.66 12.91
C TYR A 15 -1.56 -4.91 12.70
N SER A 16 -2.87 -4.77 12.77
CA SER A 16 -3.79 -5.89 12.64
C SER A 16 -3.75 -6.54 11.26
N SER A 17 -3.61 -5.76 10.20
CA SER A 17 -3.55 -6.29 8.83
C SER A 17 -2.25 -7.07 8.63
N PHE A 18 -1.12 -6.56 9.13
CA PHE A 18 0.16 -7.27 9.09
C PHE A 18 0.17 -8.53 9.97
N PHE A 19 -0.44 -8.47 11.16
CA PHE A 19 -0.46 -9.59 12.10
C PHE A 19 -1.40 -10.73 11.66
N THR A 20 -2.47 -10.44 10.93
CA THR A 20 -3.49 -11.45 10.56
C THR A 20 -2.92 -12.64 9.77
N PRO A 21 -2.11 -12.46 8.69
CA PRO A 21 -1.44 -13.59 8.03
C PRO A 21 -0.52 -14.37 8.95
N LEU A 22 0.21 -13.68 9.84
CA LEU A 22 1.13 -14.31 10.79
C LEU A 22 0.36 -15.20 11.80
N GLU A 23 -0.72 -14.67 12.38
CA GLU A 23 -1.66 -15.41 13.24
C GLU A 23 -2.23 -16.64 12.51
N PHE A 24 -2.70 -16.44 11.27
CA PHE A 24 -3.23 -17.51 10.43
C PHE A 24 -2.19 -18.55 10.03
N GLY A 25 -0.93 -18.16 9.86
CA GLY A 25 0.16 -19.07 9.48
C GLY A 25 0.68 -19.85 10.68
N PHE A 26 1.16 -19.13 11.69
CA PHE A 26 2.08 -19.65 12.69
C PHE A 26 1.41 -20.03 14.01
N PHE A 27 0.27 -19.42 14.35
CA PHE A 27 -0.34 -19.56 15.68
C PHE A 27 -1.57 -20.46 15.68
N ARG A 28 -1.46 -21.65 16.30
CA ARG A 28 -2.61 -22.56 16.57
C ARG A 28 -3.33 -22.21 17.87
N GLY A 29 -3.37 -20.92 18.16
CA GLY A 29 -3.77 -20.34 19.43
C GLY A 29 -2.74 -19.30 19.88
N LEU A 30 -3.20 -18.06 20.10
CA LEU A 30 -2.32 -16.98 20.53
C LEU A 30 -1.79 -17.20 21.96
N PRO A 31 -0.49 -16.90 22.23
CA PRO A 31 0.06 -16.71 23.57
C PRO A 31 -0.66 -15.58 24.31
N GLU A 32 -0.65 -15.61 25.65
CA GLU A 32 -1.42 -14.67 26.49
C GLU A 32 -1.18 -13.19 26.15
N ASN A 33 0.09 -12.78 26.03
CA ASN A 33 0.44 -11.38 25.72
C ASN A 33 -0.12 -10.92 24.36
N LEU A 34 -0.02 -11.77 23.34
CA LEU A 34 -0.53 -11.47 22.00
C LEU A 34 -2.06 -11.55 21.95
N PHE A 35 -2.65 -12.43 22.74
CA PHE A 35 -4.10 -12.54 22.88
C PHE A 35 -4.70 -11.28 23.53
N LEU A 36 -4.11 -10.78 24.62
CA LEU A 36 -4.54 -9.53 25.26
C LEU A 36 -4.43 -8.35 24.29
N LEU A 37 -3.36 -8.31 23.50
CA LEU A 37 -3.19 -7.29 22.46
C LEU A 37 -4.25 -7.42 21.36
N ASP A 38 -4.54 -8.62 20.84
CA ASP A 38 -5.60 -8.84 19.85
C ASP A 38 -6.98 -8.37 20.36
N ILE A 39 -7.33 -8.70 21.61
CA ILE A 39 -8.58 -8.24 22.24
C ILE A 39 -8.62 -6.72 22.38
N ALA A 40 -7.52 -6.08 22.82
CA ALA A 40 -7.46 -4.61 22.90
C ALA A 40 -7.71 -3.95 21.55
N GLY A 41 -7.16 -4.51 20.47
CA GLY A 41 -7.41 -4.06 19.10
C GLY A 41 -8.87 -4.23 18.68
N GLN A 42 -9.46 -5.39 18.95
CA GLN A 42 -10.88 -5.66 18.64
C GLN A 42 -11.81 -4.68 19.35
N LEU A 43 -11.55 -4.35 20.62
CA LEU A 43 -12.31 -3.35 21.36
C LEU A 43 -12.18 -1.95 20.73
N ALA A 44 -10.98 -1.57 20.29
CA ALA A 44 -10.77 -0.30 19.58
C ALA A 44 -11.57 -0.23 18.28
N PHE A 45 -11.57 -1.29 17.47
CA PHE A 45 -12.38 -1.34 16.24
C PHE A 45 -13.87 -1.41 16.51
N LEU A 46 -14.30 -2.09 17.58
CA LEU A 46 -15.71 -2.11 17.99
C LEU A 46 -16.17 -0.71 18.40
N PHE A 47 -15.35 0.04 19.14
CA PHE A 47 -15.64 1.44 19.44
C PHE A 47 -15.66 2.30 18.17
N ASP A 48 -14.76 2.05 17.21
CA ASP A 48 -14.77 2.73 15.92
C ASP A 48 -16.08 2.51 15.15
N ILE A 49 -16.64 1.30 15.16
CA ILE A 49 -17.99 1.00 14.60
C ILE A 49 -19.04 1.91 15.23
N VAL A 50 -19.03 2.06 16.56
CA VAL A 50 -19.96 2.93 17.28
C VAL A 50 -19.79 4.39 16.84
N VAL A 51 -18.54 4.87 16.72
CA VAL A 51 -18.24 6.24 16.24
C VAL A 51 -18.80 6.47 14.82
N HIS A 52 -18.75 5.47 13.93
CA HIS A 52 -19.26 5.59 12.56
C HIS A 52 -20.77 5.84 12.49
N PHE A 53 -21.56 5.38 13.48
CA PHE A 53 -22.98 5.71 13.57
C PHE A 53 -23.25 7.19 13.89
N PHE A 54 -22.26 7.93 14.40
CA PHE A 54 -22.37 9.35 14.74
C PHE A 54 -21.64 10.26 13.75
N LEU A 55 -20.97 9.71 12.74
CA LEU A 55 -20.17 10.49 11.80
C LEU A 55 -21.03 11.03 10.65
N ALA A 56 -21.04 12.35 10.49
CA ALA A 56 -21.65 13.00 9.33
C ALA A 56 -20.92 12.58 8.04
N TYR A 57 -21.67 12.40 6.96
CA TYR A 57 -21.11 12.10 5.64
C TYR A 57 -21.43 13.21 4.63
N ARG A 58 -20.60 13.32 3.60
CA ARG A 58 -20.85 14.23 2.47
C ARG A 58 -21.66 13.52 1.40
N HIS A 59 -22.76 14.14 0.96
CA HIS A 59 -23.60 13.59 -0.11
C HIS A 59 -22.88 13.70 -1.46
N THR A 60 -22.90 12.64 -2.27
CA THR A 60 -22.08 12.51 -3.49
C THR A 60 -22.39 13.58 -4.54
N HIS A 61 -23.66 13.95 -4.70
CA HIS A 61 -24.10 14.89 -5.75
C HIS A 61 -24.20 16.33 -5.27
N SER A 62 -24.71 16.54 -4.06
CA SER A 62 -25.00 17.88 -3.55
C SER A 62 -23.86 18.47 -2.72
N HIS A 63 -22.84 17.66 -2.41
CA HIS A 63 -21.67 18.04 -1.61
C HIS A 63 -21.98 18.64 -0.21
N HIS A 64 -23.24 18.62 0.23
CA HIS A 64 -23.65 19.02 1.57
C HIS A 64 -23.39 17.91 2.59
N LEU A 65 -23.15 18.31 3.83
CA LEU A 65 -22.97 17.41 4.97
C LEU A 65 -24.34 17.00 5.52
N VAL A 66 -24.57 15.70 5.62
CA VAL A 66 -25.79 15.13 6.19
C VAL A 66 -25.53 14.76 7.64
N TYR A 67 -26.32 15.33 8.55
CA TYR A 67 -26.22 15.13 10.00
C TYR A 67 -27.34 14.25 10.58
N ASP A 68 -28.31 13.84 9.75
CA ASP A 68 -29.42 12.99 10.20
C ASP A 68 -28.92 11.59 10.59
N ARG A 69 -29.05 11.27 11.87
CA ARG A 69 -28.60 10.01 12.47
C ARG A 69 -29.27 8.79 11.84
N ARG A 70 -30.54 8.88 11.43
CA ARG A 70 -31.26 7.75 10.82
C ARG A 70 -30.68 7.42 9.45
N LEU A 71 -30.41 8.45 8.64
CA LEU A 71 -29.79 8.30 7.33
C LEU A 71 -28.36 7.78 7.43
N ILE A 72 -27.58 8.28 8.40
CA ILE A 72 -26.22 7.79 8.67
C ILE A 72 -26.25 6.30 9.04
N ALA A 73 -27.10 5.92 9.99
CA ALA A 73 -27.21 4.52 10.45
C ALA A 73 -27.63 3.58 9.32
N LEU A 74 -28.68 3.91 8.56
CA LEU A 74 -29.14 3.08 7.44
C LEU A 74 -28.07 2.92 6.36
N ARG A 75 -27.35 4.00 6.03
CA ARG A 75 -26.26 3.95 5.05
C ARG A 75 -25.13 3.04 5.52
N TYR A 76 -24.75 3.13 6.80
CA TYR A 76 -23.66 2.33 7.35
C TYR A 76 -24.04 0.84 7.47
N LEU A 77 -25.26 0.55 7.95
CA LEU A 77 -25.81 -0.80 8.05
C LEU A 77 -25.87 -1.51 6.69
N LYS A 78 -26.25 -0.80 5.62
CA LYS A 78 -26.36 -1.37 4.27
C LYS A 78 -25.00 -1.59 3.58
N SER A 79 -23.93 -0.93 4.01
CA SER A 79 -22.65 -0.91 3.28
C SER A 79 -21.55 -1.74 3.93
N ARG A 80 -21.06 -1.31 5.11
CA ARG A 80 -19.83 -1.86 5.72
C ARG A 80 -20.03 -2.54 7.06
N PHE A 81 -21.15 -2.27 7.73
CA PHE A 81 -21.37 -2.73 9.11
C PHE A 81 -21.16 -4.24 9.31
N ILE A 82 -21.72 -5.10 8.45
CA ILE A 82 -21.62 -6.56 8.61
C ILE A 82 -20.16 -7.01 8.56
N VAL A 83 -19.39 -6.49 7.62
CA VAL A 83 -17.97 -6.84 7.45
C VAL A 83 -17.14 -6.30 8.60
N ASP A 84 -17.37 -5.05 9.02
CA ASP A 84 -16.68 -4.44 10.16
C ASP A 84 -16.97 -5.21 11.45
N PHE A 85 -18.23 -5.59 11.68
CA PHE A 85 -18.67 -6.34 12.85
C PHE A 85 -18.06 -7.74 12.89
N LEU A 86 -18.16 -8.52 11.81
CA LEU A 86 -17.53 -9.84 11.72
C LEU A 86 -16.01 -9.75 11.83
N GLY A 87 -15.41 -8.67 11.33
CA GLY A 87 -13.99 -8.38 11.48
C GLY A 87 -13.58 -8.10 12.92
N CYS A 88 -14.50 -7.70 13.81
CA CYS A 88 -14.21 -7.44 15.23
C CYS A 88 -14.35 -8.68 16.13
N LEU A 89 -14.88 -9.80 15.62
CA LEU A 89 -15.09 -10.99 16.44
C LEU A 89 -13.75 -11.65 16.84
N PRO A 90 -13.67 -12.23 18.06
CA PRO A 90 -12.48 -12.91 18.57
C PRO A 90 -12.33 -14.31 17.97
N TRP A 91 -12.05 -14.39 16.67
CA TRP A 91 -11.99 -15.67 15.93
C TRP A 91 -10.98 -16.68 16.49
N ASP A 92 -9.86 -16.25 17.10
CA ASP A 92 -8.91 -17.16 17.78
C ASP A 92 -9.55 -17.84 19.01
N ALA A 93 -10.30 -17.08 19.82
CA ALA A 93 -11.01 -17.62 20.97
C ALA A 93 -12.13 -18.58 20.51
N ILE A 94 -12.88 -18.20 19.47
CA ILE A 94 -13.92 -19.05 18.88
C ILE A 94 -13.29 -20.34 18.32
N TYR A 95 -12.15 -20.26 17.64
CA TYR A 95 -11.40 -21.41 17.14
C TYR A 95 -10.99 -22.36 18.27
N LYS A 96 -10.48 -21.84 19.39
CA LYS A 96 -10.11 -22.64 20.57
C LYS A 96 -11.33 -23.36 21.18
N VAL A 97 -12.44 -22.65 21.40
CA VAL A 97 -13.65 -23.20 22.05
C VAL A 97 -14.39 -24.19 21.16
N CYS A 98 -14.43 -23.97 19.84
CA CYS A 98 -15.12 -24.86 18.90
C CYS A 98 -14.30 -26.08 18.46
N GLY A 99 -13.24 -26.44 19.19
CA GLY A 99 -12.45 -27.65 18.95
C GLY A 99 -11.42 -27.53 17.81
N ARG A 100 -10.87 -26.32 17.56
CA ARG A 100 -9.76 -26.08 16.64
C ARG A 100 -10.01 -26.51 15.19
N LYS A 101 -11.24 -26.29 14.69
CA LYS A 101 -11.64 -26.61 13.31
C LYS A 101 -11.07 -25.59 12.31
N GLU A 102 -10.36 -26.07 11.28
CA GLU A 102 -9.76 -25.21 10.24
C GLU A 102 -10.74 -24.23 9.56
N PRO A 103 -12.02 -24.58 9.27
CA PRO A 103 -12.96 -23.63 8.68
C PRO A 103 -13.18 -22.35 9.51
N ILE A 104 -13.11 -22.45 10.83
CA ILE A 104 -13.25 -21.30 11.73
C ILE A 104 -12.01 -20.40 11.63
N ARG A 105 -10.83 -21.01 11.43
CA ARG A 105 -9.58 -20.25 11.25
C ARG A 105 -9.60 -19.43 9.98
N TYR A 106 -10.27 -19.87 8.91
CA TYR A 106 -10.42 -19.06 7.69
C TYR A 106 -11.18 -17.75 7.94
N MET A 107 -12.04 -17.68 8.96
CA MET A 107 -12.75 -16.44 9.32
C MET A 107 -11.80 -15.34 9.82
N LEU A 108 -10.58 -15.67 10.25
CA LEU A 108 -9.55 -14.67 10.59
C LEU A 108 -9.28 -13.72 9.41
N TRP A 109 -9.35 -14.20 8.17
CA TRP A 109 -9.12 -13.37 6.98
C TRP A 109 -10.16 -12.26 6.80
N ILE A 110 -11.33 -12.34 7.46
CA ILE A 110 -12.31 -11.24 7.48
C ILE A 110 -11.69 -9.97 8.10
N ARG A 111 -10.72 -10.12 9.02
CA ARG A 111 -9.97 -9.00 9.62
C ARG A 111 -9.20 -8.19 8.58
N LEU A 112 -8.92 -8.74 7.39
CA LEU A 112 -8.29 -7.96 6.31
C LEU A 112 -9.17 -6.84 5.77
N SER A 113 -10.48 -6.84 6.04
CA SER A 113 -11.32 -5.66 5.80
C SER A 113 -10.76 -4.39 6.45
N ARG A 114 -9.99 -4.51 7.55
CA ARG A 114 -9.30 -3.40 8.21
C ARG A 114 -8.24 -2.76 7.31
N ALA A 115 -7.67 -3.49 6.34
CA ALA A 115 -6.74 -2.94 5.36
C ALA A 115 -7.39 -1.86 4.48
N LEU A 116 -8.73 -1.82 4.37
CA LEU A 116 -9.45 -0.73 3.71
C LEU A 116 -9.15 0.64 4.35
N ARG A 117 -8.83 0.69 5.65
CA ARG A 117 -8.40 1.93 6.32
C ARG A 117 -7.06 2.42 5.78
N VAL A 118 -6.15 1.50 5.47
CA VAL A 118 -4.85 1.80 4.88
C VAL A 118 -5.02 2.28 3.44
N THR A 119 -5.92 1.67 2.66
CA THR A 119 -6.21 2.14 1.30
C THR A 119 -6.87 3.52 1.29
N GLU A 120 -7.83 3.78 2.19
CA GLU A 120 -8.43 5.12 2.38
C GLU A 120 -7.38 6.17 2.75
N PHE A 121 -6.37 5.81 3.54
CA PHE A 121 -5.25 6.69 3.87
C PHE A 121 -4.43 7.05 2.62
N PHE A 122 -4.04 6.05 1.81
CA PHE A 122 -3.33 6.31 0.57
C PHE A 122 -4.16 7.13 -0.43
N GLU A 123 -5.46 6.89 -0.54
CA GLU A 123 -6.35 7.72 -1.39
C GLU A 123 -6.40 9.18 -0.95
N LYS A 124 -6.31 9.46 0.36
CA LYS A 124 -6.21 10.83 0.87
C LYS A 124 -4.87 11.46 0.53
N LEU A 125 -3.77 10.70 0.65
CA LEU A 125 -2.44 11.17 0.26
C LEU A 125 -2.33 11.43 -1.25
N GLU A 126 -2.93 10.58 -2.09
CA GLU A 126 -2.97 10.75 -3.55
C GLU A 126 -3.71 12.03 -3.96
N LYS A 127 -4.67 12.50 -3.16
CA LYS A 127 -5.43 13.73 -3.37
C LYS A 127 -4.75 14.98 -2.77
N ASP A 128 -3.69 14.81 -1.98
CA ASP A 128 -2.95 15.93 -1.40
C ASP A 128 -2.05 16.57 -2.45
N ILE A 129 -2.40 17.78 -2.89
CA ILE A 129 -1.68 18.56 -3.91
C ILE A 129 -0.23 18.88 -3.53
N ARG A 130 0.13 18.77 -2.24
CA ARG A 130 1.49 19.04 -1.75
C ARG A 130 2.45 17.90 -2.09
N ILE A 131 1.95 16.72 -2.46
CA ILE A 131 2.75 15.53 -2.69
C ILE A 131 2.61 15.08 -4.15
N ASN A 132 3.69 14.58 -4.74
CA ASN A 132 3.64 14.04 -6.10
C ASN A 132 2.77 12.77 -6.16
N TYR A 133 1.68 12.83 -6.91
CA TYR A 133 0.75 11.72 -7.13
C TYR A 133 1.45 10.41 -7.55
N LEU A 134 2.39 10.47 -8.51
CA LEU A 134 3.08 9.26 -8.98
C LEU A 134 3.97 8.65 -7.89
N PHE A 135 4.57 9.48 -7.04
CA PHE A 135 5.39 9.01 -5.93
C PHE A 135 4.55 8.27 -4.88
N ILE A 136 3.42 8.84 -4.45
CA ILE A 136 2.51 8.17 -3.51
C ILE A 136 2.00 6.85 -4.10
N ARG A 137 1.67 6.83 -5.39
CA ARG A 137 1.25 5.60 -6.08
C ARG A 137 2.33 4.52 -6.05
N ILE A 138 3.60 4.86 -6.28
CA ILE A 138 4.71 3.90 -6.18
C ILE A 138 4.89 3.39 -4.76
N VAL A 139 4.87 4.28 -3.76
CA VAL A 139 4.97 3.89 -2.35
C VAL A 139 3.84 2.93 -1.99
N LYS A 140 2.60 3.23 -2.39
CA LYS A 140 1.44 2.35 -2.19
C LYS A 140 1.65 0.97 -2.81
N LEU A 141 2.19 0.90 -4.04
CA LEU A 141 2.45 -0.37 -4.72
C LEU A 141 3.55 -1.18 -4.03
N ILE A 142 4.60 -0.53 -3.54
CA ILE A 142 5.65 -1.20 -2.73
C ILE A 142 5.06 -1.76 -1.44
N VAL A 143 4.17 -1.03 -0.77
CA VAL A 143 3.49 -1.52 0.45
C VAL A 143 2.60 -2.73 0.12
N VAL A 144 1.86 -2.69 -0.98
CA VAL A 144 1.02 -3.81 -1.43
C VAL A 144 1.88 -5.03 -1.77
N GLU A 145 2.98 -4.85 -2.49
CA GLU A 145 3.93 -5.90 -2.85
C GLU A 145 4.49 -6.59 -1.61
N TYR A 146 5.03 -5.80 -0.67
CA TYR A 146 5.56 -6.31 0.59
C TYR A 146 4.51 -7.09 1.38
N TYR A 147 3.27 -6.59 1.42
CA TYR A 147 2.17 -7.25 2.11
C TYR A 147 1.79 -8.59 1.45
N CYS A 148 1.70 -8.64 0.11
CA CYS A 148 1.45 -9.86 -0.64
C CYS A 148 2.53 -10.92 -0.37
N THR A 149 3.79 -10.52 -0.38
CA THR A 149 4.94 -11.41 -0.12
C THR A 149 4.95 -11.92 1.33
N HIS A 150 4.66 -11.06 2.30
CA HIS A 150 4.48 -11.47 3.71
C HIS A 150 3.33 -12.46 3.89
N ALA A 151 2.17 -12.17 3.29
CA ALA A 151 1.02 -13.06 3.35
C ALA A 151 1.30 -14.40 2.65
N ALA A 152 1.99 -14.39 1.50
CA ALA A 152 2.39 -15.58 0.79
C ALA A 152 3.32 -16.46 1.64
N GLY A 153 4.32 -15.88 2.31
CA GLY A 153 5.20 -16.62 3.22
C GLY A 153 4.44 -17.26 4.38
N CYS A 154 3.50 -16.53 4.98
CA CYS A 154 2.65 -17.07 6.04
C CYS A 154 1.75 -18.22 5.55
N ILE A 155 1.17 -18.10 4.35
CA ILE A 155 0.36 -19.16 3.74
C ILE A 155 1.25 -20.36 3.39
N PHE A 156 2.45 -20.14 2.88
CA PHE A 156 3.38 -21.22 2.55
C PHE A 156 3.78 -22.03 3.79
N TYR A 157 4.03 -21.36 4.92
CA TYR A 157 4.20 -22.05 6.20
C TYR A 157 2.92 -22.79 6.64
N TYR A 158 1.75 -22.14 6.54
CA TYR A 158 0.47 -22.76 6.87
C TYR A 158 0.25 -24.08 6.12
N LEU A 159 0.57 -24.13 4.82
CA LEU A 159 0.44 -25.33 4.01
C LEU A 159 1.27 -26.50 4.54
N ALA A 160 2.47 -26.25 5.08
CA ALA A 160 3.27 -27.31 5.70
C ALA A 160 2.63 -27.81 7.02
N THR A 161 2.00 -26.93 7.80
CA THR A 161 1.42 -27.30 9.11
C THR A 161 0.11 -28.08 9.06
N THR A 162 -0.56 -28.10 7.91
CA THR A 162 -1.86 -28.79 7.70
C THR A 162 -1.71 -30.16 7.05
N VAL A 163 -0.48 -30.64 6.88
CA VAL A 163 -0.20 -32.02 6.47
C VAL A 163 -0.30 -32.94 7.69
N PRO A 164 -0.78 -34.19 7.55
CA PRO A 164 -0.73 -35.17 8.64
C PRO A 164 0.71 -35.38 9.15
N PRO A 165 0.92 -35.63 10.46
CA PRO A 165 2.26 -35.79 11.04
C PRO A 165 3.16 -36.80 10.30
N SER A 166 2.59 -37.90 9.80
CA SER A 166 3.33 -38.92 9.04
C SER A 166 3.89 -38.44 7.69
N LYS A 167 3.37 -37.32 7.17
CA LYS A 167 3.77 -36.74 5.88
C LYS A 167 4.47 -35.39 6.02
N GLU A 168 4.72 -34.91 7.24
CA GLU A 168 5.38 -33.62 7.48
C GLU A 168 6.78 -33.54 6.85
N GLY A 169 7.48 -34.68 6.73
CA GLY A 169 8.77 -34.77 6.02
C GLY A 169 8.72 -34.54 4.50
N TYR A 170 7.52 -34.51 3.89
CA TYR A 170 7.29 -34.23 2.45
C TYR A 170 6.74 -32.81 2.23
N THR A 171 7.18 -31.86 3.04
CA THR A 171 6.87 -30.43 2.92
C THR A 171 8.14 -29.64 2.71
N TRP A 172 8.04 -28.45 2.13
CA TRP A 172 9.19 -27.57 1.88
C TRP A 172 10.10 -27.37 3.10
N ILE A 173 9.52 -27.27 4.30
CA ILE A 173 10.25 -27.05 5.55
C ILE A 173 10.64 -28.38 6.24
N GLY A 174 9.83 -29.43 6.09
CA GLY A 174 10.12 -30.73 6.70
C GLY A 174 11.19 -31.53 5.96
N SER A 175 11.40 -31.25 4.67
CA SER A 175 12.52 -31.81 3.89
C SER A 175 13.76 -30.91 3.89
N LEU A 176 13.69 -29.73 4.50
CA LEU A 176 14.76 -28.72 4.44
C LEU A 176 16.02 -29.22 5.16
N GLN A 177 17.16 -29.13 4.47
CA GLN A 177 18.49 -29.42 5.02
C GLN A 177 19.28 -28.11 5.12
N MET A 178 19.72 -27.76 6.32
CA MET A 178 20.49 -26.54 6.59
C MET A 178 21.90 -26.94 7.04
N GLY A 179 22.81 -27.11 6.07
CA GLY A 179 24.13 -27.69 6.32
C GLY A 179 24.03 -29.16 6.74
N GLU A 180 24.73 -29.55 7.81
CA GLU A 180 24.70 -30.92 8.34
C GLU A 180 23.45 -31.21 9.19
N TYR A 181 22.65 -30.20 9.53
CA TYR A 181 21.47 -30.37 10.37
C TYR A 181 20.21 -30.62 9.54
N ARG A 182 19.63 -31.80 9.71
CA ARG A 182 18.26 -32.12 9.27
C ARG A 182 17.32 -32.00 10.46
N TYR A 183 16.35 -31.08 10.38
CA TYR A 183 15.31 -31.00 11.40
C TYR A 183 14.38 -32.19 11.25
N SER A 184 14.39 -33.11 12.21
CA SER A 184 13.44 -34.22 12.28
C SER A 184 12.01 -33.73 12.51
N ASN A 185 11.86 -32.62 13.24
CA ASN A 185 10.58 -31.98 13.52
C ASN A 185 10.69 -30.46 13.38
N PHE A 186 10.19 -29.90 12.29
CA PHE A 186 10.27 -28.46 12.04
C PHE A 186 9.49 -27.61 13.07
N ARG A 187 8.60 -28.23 13.87
CA ARG A 187 7.81 -27.53 14.89
C ARG A 187 8.62 -27.11 16.12
N GLU A 188 9.76 -27.76 16.35
CA GLU A 188 10.70 -27.45 17.43
C GLU A 188 11.62 -26.27 17.09
N ILE A 189 11.71 -25.92 15.81
CA ILE A 189 12.45 -24.73 15.36
C ILE A 189 11.81 -23.49 15.99
N ASP A 190 12.63 -22.54 16.43
CA ASP A 190 12.12 -21.27 16.93
C ASP A 190 11.16 -20.58 15.91
N LEU A 191 10.14 -19.91 16.43
CA LEU A 191 9.10 -19.28 15.59
C LEU A 191 9.72 -18.22 14.68
N TRP A 192 10.68 -17.43 15.17
CA TRP A 192 11.34 -16.41 14.36
C TRP A 192 12.11 -17.02 13.21
N LYS A 193 12.82 -18.13 13.45
CA LYS A 193 13.57 -18.82 12.40
C LYS A 193 12.64 -19.39 11.33
N ARG A 194 11.50 -20.00 11.72
CA ARG A 194 10.49 -20.46 10.76
C ARG A 194 9.92 -19.31 9.93
N TYR A 195 9.59 -18.19 10.57
CA TYR A 195 9.06 -17.00 9.90
C TYR A 195 10.06 -16.41 8.90
N ILE A 196 11.33 -16.26 9.30
CA ILE A 196 12.40 -15.76 8.44
C ILE A 196 12.59 -16.67 7.22
N LEU A 197 12.59 -18.00 7.40
CA LEU A 197 12.71 -18.95 6.29
C LEU A 197 11.54 -18.86 5.30
N SER A 198 10.32 -18.74 5.81
CA SER A 198 9.13 -18.56 4.96
C SER A 198 9.15 -17.24 4.20
N LEU A 199 9.52 -16.14 4.86
CA LEU A 199 9.69 -14.85 4.22
C LEU A 199 10.82 -14.86 3.18
N TYR A 200 11.95 -15.48 3.50
CA TYR A 200 13.08 -15.59 2.59
C TYR A 200 12.68 -16.27 1.28
N PHE A 201 11.98 -17.41 1.36
CA PHE A 201 11.44 -18.09 0.18
C PHE A 201 10.53 -17.18 -0.64
N SER A 202 9.58 -16.50 0.01
CA SER A 202 8.65 -15.60 -0.68
C SER A 202 9.36 -14.41 -1.30
N VAL A 203 10.30 -13.76 -0.61
CA VAL A 203 11.06 -12.64 -1.16
C VAL A 203 11.92 -13.06 -2.35
N VAL A 204 12.66 -14.18 -2.25
CA VAL A 204 13.49 -14.70 -3.34
C VAL A 204 12.67 -15.06 -4.57
N THR A 205 11.45 -15.55 -4.36
CA THR A 205 10.49 -15.88 -5.40
C THR A 205 9.87 -14.61 -6.02
N MET A 206 9.51 -13.62 -5.18
CA MET A 206 9.01 -12.30 -5.59
C MET A 206 9.99 -11.57 -6.51
N VAL A 207 11.27 -11.52 -6.11
CA VAL A 207 12.30 -10.90 -6.95
C VAL A 207 12.75 -11.79 -8.12
N THR A 208 12.10 -12.94 -8.34
CA THR A 208 12.39 -13.89 -9.42
C THR A 208 13.83 -14.42 -9.45
N VAL A 209 14.51 -14.46 -8.29
CA VAL A 209 15.88 -14.99 -8.18
C VAL A 209 15.89 -16.51 -8.13
N GLY A 210 15.05 -17.10 -7.27
CA GLY A 210 14.81 -18.54 -7.22
C GLY A 210 16.06 -19.42 -7.03
N TYR A 211 16.80 -19.26 -5.92
CA TYR A 211 18.01 -20.07 -5.65
C TYR A 211 17.79 -21.59 -5.64
N GLY A 212 16.56 -22.05 -5.33
CA GLY A 212 16.18 -23.47 -5.34
C GLY A 212 16.48 -24.22 -4.04
N ASP A 213 17.11 -23.57 -3.08
CA ASP A 213 17.37 -24.07 -1.71
C ASP A 213 16.08 -24.35 -0.93
N ILE A 214 15.06 -23.51 -1.10
CA ILE A 214 13.69 -23.76 -0.65
C ILE A 214 12.78 -23.86 -1.87
N HIS A 215 12.05 -24.96 -1.98
CA HIS A 215 11.11 -25.22 -3.06
C HIS A 215 9.90 -26.03 -2.56
N ALA A 216 8.80 -25.95 -3.31
CA ALA A 216 7.61 -26.76 -3.07
C ALA A 216 7.90 -28.24 -3.30
N VAL A 217 7.48 -29.10 -2.36
CA VAL A 217 7.74 -30.54 -2.41
C VAL A 217 6.49 -31.33 -2.75
N ASN A 218 5.35 -30.95 -2.16
CA ASN A 218 4.07 -31.60 -2.43
C ASN A 218 3.22 -30.82 -3.45
N VAL A 219 2.27 -31.52 -4.08
CA VAL A 219 1.40 -30.96 -5.12
C VAL A 219 0.63 -29.72 -4.63
N ARG A 220 0.23 -29.69 -3.35
CA ARG A 220 -0.49 -28.55 -2.78
C ARG A 220 0.38 -27.30 -2.69
N GLU A 221 1.62 -27.46 -2.25
CA GLU A 221 2.63 -26.38 -2.26
C GLU A 221 2.94 -25.95 -3.70
N MET A 222 3.07 -26.89 -4.64
CA MET A 222 3.35 -26.57 -6.05
C MET A 222 2.24 -25.72 -6.67
N ILE A 223 0.97 -26.09 -6.47
CA ILE A 223 -0.17 -25.30 -6.95
C ILE A 223 -0.17 -23.89 -6.35
N PHE A 224 0.11 -23.78 -5.04
CA PHE A 224 0.20 -22.47 -4.39
C PHE A 224 1.33 -21.62 -4.98
N VAL A 225 2.53 -22.18 -5.15
CA VAL A 225 3.66 -21.46 -5.73
C VAL A 225 3.38 -21.04 -7.18
N MET A 226 2.74 -21.88 -7.98
CA MET A 226 2.32 -21.51 -9.35
C MET A 226 1.40 -20.28 -9.35
N ILE A 227 0.39 -20.24 -8.47
CA ILE A 227 -0.53 -19.11 -8.34
C ILE A 227 0.21 -17.87 -7.84
N TYR A 228 1.05 -18.03 -6.82
CA TYR A 228 1.81 -16.95 -6.21
C TYR A 228 2.75 -16.28 -7.22
N VAL A 229 3.61 -17.06 -7.89
CA VAL A 229 4.53 -16.53 -8.92
C VAL A 229 3.79 -15.84 -10.05
N SER A 230 2.67 -16.41 -10.53
CA SER A 230 1.89 -15.79 -11.61
C SER A 230 1.32 -14.43 -11.20
N PHE A 231 0.79 -14.33 -9.99
CA PHE A 231 0.25 -13.08 -9.45
C PHE A 231 1.36 -12.04 -9.23
N ASP A 232 2.48 -12.49 -8.65
CA ASP A 232 3.63 -11.66 -8.32
C ASP A 232 4.28 -11.05 -9.58
N MET A 233 4.45 -11.85 -10.64
CA MET A 233 4.94 -11.35 -11.94
C MET A 233 4.07 -10.22 -12.51
N ILE A 234 2.74 -10.31 -12.40
CA ILE A 234 1.81 -9.26 -12.88
C ILE A 234 1.99 -8.00 -12.04
N LEU A 235 2.06 -8.14 -10.71
CA LEU A 235 2.19 -7.02 -9.79
C LEU A 235 3.56 -6.33 -9.92
N GLY A 236 4.64 -7.11 -10.02
CA GLY A 236 6.00 -6.63 -10.28
C GLY A 236 6.12 -5.88 -11.61
N ALA A 237 5.54 -6.41 -12.70
CA ALA A 237 5.51 -5.71 -13.99
C ALA A 237 4.75 -4.37 -13.90
N TYR A 238 3.63 -4.34 -13.17
CA TYR A 238 2.88 -3.12 -12.94
C TYR A 238 3.66 -2.09 -12.12
N LEU A 239 4.39 -2.52 -11.09
CA LEU A 239 5.25 -1.68 -10.26
C LEU A 239 6.39 -1.07 -11.08
N LEU A 240 7.10 -1.90 -11.86
CA LEU A 240 8.17 -1.44 -12.77
C LEU A 240 7.64 -0.42 -13.80
N GLY A 241 6.46 -0.65 -14.37
CA GLY A 241 5.83 0.29 -15.29
C GLY A 241 5.53 1.66 -14.65
N ASN A 242 5.04 1.67 -13.41
CA ASN A 242 4.79 2.92 -12.68
C ASN A 242 6.09 3.64 -12.30
N MET A 243 7.15 2.90 -11.93
CA MET A 243 8.47 3.46 -11.67
C MET A 243 9.07 4.09 -12.94
N ALA A 244 8.99 3.41 -14.08
CA ALA A 244 9.44 3.95 -15.36
C ALA A 244 8.67 5.24 -15.72
N ALA A 245 7.35 5.27 -15.49
CA ALA A 245 6.55 6.47 -15.73
C ALA A 245 6.96 7.67 -14.85
N LEU A 246 7.35 7.43 -13.58
CA LEU A 246 7.87 8.48 -12.71
C LEU A 246 9.21 9.03 -13.25
N ILE A 247 10.10 8.14 -13.70
CA ILE A 247 11.40 8.52 -14.29
C ILE A 247 11.19 9.32 -15.58
N VAL A 248 10.35 8.84 -16.49
CA VAL A 248 10.06 9.49 -17.78
C VAL A 248 9.34 10.83 -17.64
N LYS A 249 8.50 11.01 -16.59
CA LYS A 249 7.89 12.33 -16.33
C LYS A 249 8.95 13.42 -16.21
N GLY A 250 10.15 13.03 -15.79
CA GLY A 250 11.36 13.82 -15.80
C GLY A 250 11.31 14.99 -14.83
N SER A 251 12.48 15.56 -14.54
CA SER A 251 12.53 16.79 -13.76
C SER A 251 12.23 18.02 -14.64
N LYS A 252 11.81 19.13 -14.03
CA LYS A 252 11.73 20.43 -14.74
C LYS A 252 13.07 20.77 -15.42
N THR A 253 14.17 20.44 -14.76
CA THR A 253 15.54 20.66 -15.23
C THR A 253 15.86 19.81 -16.46
N GLU A 254 15.43 18.56 -16.49
CA GLU A 254 15.61 17.66 -17.63
C GLU A 254 14.90 18.20 -18.88
N ARG A 255 13.60 18.56 -18.75
CA ARG A 255 12.84 19.17 -19.86
C ARG A 255 13.46 20.46 -20.39
N PHE A 256 14.07 21.26 -19.51
CA PHE A 256 14.79 22.46 -19.91
C PHE A 256 16.08 22.13 -20.67
N ARG A 257 16.85 21.14 -20.20
CA ARG A 257 18.07 20.68 -20.86
C ARG A 257 17.78 20.11 -22.24
N ASP A 258 16.70 19.34 -22.40
CA ASP A 258 16.30 18.79 -23.70
C ASP A 258 15.92 19.91 -24.68
N LYS A 259 15.06 20.85 -24.27
CA LYS A 259 14.72 22.03 -25.09
C LYS A 259 15.96 22.86 -25.47
N MET A 260 16.88 23.07 -24.52
CA MET A 260 18.12 23.81 -24.78
C MET A 260 19.01 23.07 -25.79
N ALA A 261 19.12 21.74 -25.69
CA ALA A 261 19.89 20.92 -26.62
C ALA A 261 19.29 20.96 -28.03
N ASP A 262 17.97 20.84 -28.17
CA ASP A 262 17.27 20.93 -29.44
C ASP A 262 17.46 22.30 -30.11
N LEU A 263 17.38 23.39 -29.34
CA LEU A 263 17.67 24.72 -29.85
C LEU A 263 19.12 24.84 -30.31
N ILE A 264 20.10 24.35 -29.53
CA ILE A 264 21.51 24.38 -29.93
C ILE A 264 21.71 23.65 -31.27
N LYS A 265 21.07 22.50 -31.44
CA LYS A 265 21.13 21.73 -32.69
C LYS A 265 20.52 22.50 -33.87
N TYR A 266 19.38 23.17 -33.66
CA TYR A 266 18.75 24.01 -34.68
C TYR A 266 19.63 25.19 -35.08
N MET A 267 20.19 25.91 -34.11
CA MET A 267 21.05 27.07 -34.33
C MET A 267 22.31 26.69 -35.12
N ASN A 268 22.94 25.57 -34.77
CA ASN A 268 24.12 25.06 -35.47
C ASN A 268 23.78 24.61 -36.90
N ARG A 269 22.64 23.93 -37.11
CA ARG A 269 22.23 23.44 -38.44
C ARG A 269 21.97 24.59 -39.42
N ASN A 270 21.45 25.71 -38.93
CA ASN A 270 21.15 26.88 -39.75
C ASN A 270 22.27 27.92 -39.76
N ASN A 271 23.43 27.63 -39.16
CA ASN A 271 24.56 28.55 -39.04
C ASN A 271 24.15 29.95 -38.53
N LEU A 272 23.29 30.00 -37.51
CA LEU A 272 22.87 31.27 -36.94
C LEU A 272 24.06 32.02 -36.34
N ASP A 273 24.03 33.35 -36.46
CA ASP A 273 25.05 34.19 -35.86
C ASP A 273 25.14 34.00 -34.34
N LYS A 274 26.34 34.23 -33.79
CA LYS A 274 26.62 34.06 -32.37
C LYS A 274 25.75 34.98 -31.51
N GLN A 275 25.39 36.16 -32.00
CA GLN A 275 24.57 37.11 -31.25
C GLN A 275 23.13 36.61 -31.08
N ILE A 276 22.47 36.22 -32.18
CA ILE A 276 21.12 35.65 -32.16
C ILE A 276 21.08 34.38 -31.29
N SER A 277 22.12 33.54 -31.42
CA SER A 277 22.24 32.33 -30.62
C SER A 277 22.35 32.61 -29.12
N LYS A 278 23.00 33.71 -28.74
CA LYS A 278 23.12 34.15 -27.34
C LYS A 278 21.77 34.66 -26.82
N GLU A 279 21.04 35.42 -27.61
CA GLU A 279 19.71 35.93 -27.26
C GLU A 279 18.70 34.80 -27.02
N ILE A 280 18.62 33.82 -27.94
CA ILE A 280 17.72 32.66 -27.81
C ILE A 280 18.01 31.88 -26.52
N LYS A 281 19.30 31.60 -26.23
CA LYS A 281 19.71 30.91 -24.99
C LYS A 281 19.36 31.71 -23.74
N GLY A 282 19.54 33.04 -23.80
CA GLY A 282 19.19 33.96 -22.71
C GLY A 282 17.69 33.94 -22.42
N HIS A 283 16.87 34.02 -23.46
CA HIS A 283 15.41 33.96 -23.34
C HIS A 283 14.93 32.64 -22.74
N LEU A 284 15.46 31.49 -23.19
CA LEU A 284 15.06 30.20 -22.64
C LEU A 284 15.48 30.04 -21.17
N ARG A 285 16.66 30.56 -20.77
CA ARG A 285 17.08 30.60 -19.36
C ARG A 285 16.14 31.45 -18.51
N LEU A 286 15.84 32.67 -18.97
CA LEU A 286 14.87 33.54 -18.32
C LEU A 286 13.50 32.86 -18.18
N GLN A 287 13.02 32.16 -19.21
CA GLN A 287 11.76 31.42 -19.13
C GLN A 287 11.80 30.27 -18.11
N TYR A 288 12.95 29.61 -17.95
CA TYR A 288 13.14 28.56 -16.94
C TYR A 288 13.18 29.11 -15.52
N ASP A 289 13.91 30.21 -15.32
CA ASP A 289 14.02 30.90 -14.02
C ASP A 289 12.67 31.53 -13.63
N CYS A 290 11.96 32.12 -14.60
CA CYS A 290 10.65 32.75 -14.43
C CYS A 290 9.48 31.80 -14.70
N SER A 291 9.64 30.46 -14.62
CA SER A 291 8.60 29.50 -15.07
C SER A 291 7.30 29.46 -14.23
N TYR A 292 7.05 30.48 -13.41
CA TYR A 292 5.74 30.86 -12.87
C TYR A 292 5.16 32.05 -13.65
N THR A 293 5.27 32.06 -14.97
CA THR A 293 4.73 33.16 -15.78
C THR A 293 3.20 33.01 -15.87
N GLU A 294 2.54 33.54 -14.83
CA GLU A 294 1.19 34.08 -14.63
C GLU A 294 0.08 33.77 -15.65
N ALA A 295 0.33 33.74 -16.95
CA ALA A 295 -0.73 33.64 -17.96
C ALA A 295 -1.47 32.29 -17.97
N THR A 296 -0.75 31.16 -17.95
CA THR A 296 -1.39 29.84 -18.10
C THR A 296 -2.11 29.39 -16.82
N ALA A 297 -1.54 29.69 -15.65
CA ALA A 297 -2.16 29.34 -14.36
C ALA A 297 -3.40 30.20 -14.05
N LEU A 298 -3.45 31.45 -14.53
CA LEU A 298 -4.58 32.36 -14.35
C LEU A 298 -5.70 32.14 -15.39
N GLN A 299 -5.49 31.33 -16.43
CA GLN A 299 -6.53 31.04 -17.44
C GLN A 299 -7.65 30.16 -16.89
N ASP A 300 -7.30 29.17 -16.04
CA ASP A 300 -8.25 28.21 -15.44
C ASP A 300 -9.02 28.79 -14.24
N ILE A 301 -8.63 29.98 -13.78
CA ILE A 301 -9.25 30.65 -12.63
C ILE A 301 -10.42 31.52 -13.11
N PRO A 302 -11.56 31.55 -12.39
CA PRO A 302 -12.68 32.44 -12.71
C PRO A 302 -12.23 33.90 -12.88
N ALA A 303 -12.81 34.58 -13.87
CA ALA A 303 -12.42 35.94 -14.23
C ALA A 303 -12.40 36.92 -13.04
N SER A 304 -13.35 36.78 -12.11
CA SER A 304 -13.43 37.60 -10.90
C SER A 304 -12.24 37.45 -9.95
N ILE A 305 -11.66 36.25 -9.83
CA ILE A 305 -10.49 36.01 -8.98
C ILE A 305 -9.22 36.46 -9.71
N ARG A 306 -9.12 36.21 -11.02
CA ARG A 306 -8.01 36.71 -11.85
C ARG A 306 -7.88 38.23 -11.78
N THR A 307 -8.99 38.96 -11.89
CA THR A 307 -8.97 40.43 -11.76
C THR A 307 -8.46 40.88 -10.40
N LYS A 308 -8.85 40.19 -9.31
CA LYS A 308 -8.34 40.50 -7.96
C LYS A 308 -6.84 40.24 -7.82
N VAL A 309 -6.34 39.13 -8.36
CA VAL A 309 -4.90 38.81 -8.35
C VAL A 309 -4.12 39.88 -9.10
N ILE A 310 -4.54 40.22 -10.32
CA ILE A 310 -3.90 41.27 -11.13
C ILE A 310 -3.88 42.60 -10.37
N LEU A 311 -5.01 43.04 -9.80
CA LEU A 311 -5.08 44.28 -9.04
C LEU A 311 -4.09 44.27 -7.85
N SER A 312 -4.00 43.15 -7.13
CA SER A 312 -3.08 43.03 -5.99
C SER A 312 -1.61 43.05 -6.39
N SER A 313 -1.26 42.42 -7.52
CA SER A 313 0.12 42.42 -8.04
C SER A 313 0.56 43.82 -8.48
N PHE A 314 -0.34 44.59 -9.09
CA PHE A 314 -0.06 45.98 -9.50
C PHE A 314 -0.01 46.96 -8.32
N ILE A 315 -0.77 46.73 -7.24
CA ILE A 315 -0.76 47.59 -6.03
C ILE A 315 0.48 47.35 -5.15
N ILE A 316 1.12 46.18 -5.24
CA ILE A 316 2.35 45.84 -4.50
C ILE A 316 3.63 46.27 -5.25
N PHE A 317 3.53 46.55 -6.55
CA PHE A 317 4.59 47.18 -7.36
C PHE A 317 4.25 48.62 -7.79
N PRO A 318 3.99 49.59 -6.89
CA PRO A 318 4.17 50.98 -7.21
C PRO A 318 5.63 51.35 -6.91
N ILE A 319 6.39 51.60 -7.97
CA ILE A 319 7.68 52.30 -7.98
C ILE A 319 8.90 51.43 -7.62
N LEU A 320 9.57 50.95 -8.68
CA LEU A 320 11.03 50.94 -8.77
C LEU A 320 11.43 51.26 -10.22
#